data_AF-A0A8D8GJ88-F1
#
_entry.id   AF-A0A8D8GJ88-F1
#
_cell.length_a   1.000
_cell.length_b   1.000
_cell.length_c   1.000
_cell.angle_alpha   90.00
_cell.angle_beta   90.00
_cell.angle_gamma   90.00
#
_symmetry.space_group_name_H-M   'P 1'
#
loop_
_entity.id
_entity.type
_entity.pdbx_description
1 polymer ?
#
loop_
_entity_poly.entity_id
_entity_poly.type
_entity_poly.pdbx_seq_one_letter_code
_entity_poly.pdbx_strand_id
1 'polypeptide(L)'
;VGPAGQPGKPGEAGPRGPPGRDGSPGPQGMLGMAGPRGPPGNDGKHGQSGQPGPPGPPGPPGDGVGYDAAALAALLGHGQVSNMKGPDPNLGDEPMKFSKVFDLTEEERRQLVETAYERLKTAFGTFKKPDGKQASPAKTCRDLFAAYPEYTSGHYWIDPNEGDVRDAILVYCDAQQKSSCVLPQPLRTKELHHVGDETEVWLGEM
;
A
#
# COMPACT_ATOMS: atom_id res chain seq x y z
N VAL A 1 131.32 -2.95 23.78
CA VAL A 1 130.25 -3.93 23.48
C VAL A 1 130.29 -4.99 24.57
N GLY A 2 129.19 -5.24 25.29
CA GLY A 2 129.06 -6.27 26.33
C GLY A 2 128.23 -7.46 25.84
N PRO A 3 128.49 -8.70 26.30
CA PRO A 3 127.86 -9.89 25.76
C PRO A 3 126.35 -9.91 26.02
N ALA A 4 125.59 -10.39 25.03
CA ALA A 4 124.13 -10.46 25.10
C ALA A 4 123.66 -11.41 26.22
N GLY A 5 122.68 -10.96 27.00
CA GLY A 5 122.14 -11.69 28.14
C GLY A 5 121.45 -13.00 27.73
N GLN A 6 121.53 -13.99 28.61
CA GLN A 6 120.93 -15.31 28.39
C GLN A 6 119.40 -15.21 28.22
N PRO A 7 118.79 -15.99 27.30
CA PRO A 7 117.35 -15.99 27.11
C PRO A 7 116.59 -16.34 28.39
N GLY A 8 115.51 -15.61 28.65
CA GLY A 8 114.65 -15.82 29.81
C GLY A 8 114.01 -17.21 29.83
N LYS A 9 113.77 -17.73 31.04
CA LYS A 9 113.12 -19.04 31.23
C LYS A 9 111.69 -19.01 30.65
N PRO A 10 111.19 -20.11 30.05
CA PRO A 10 109.82 -20.19 29.57
C PRO A 10 108.81 -19.90 30.70
N GLY A 11 107.75 -19.16 30.37
CA GLY A 11 106.72 -18.78 31.33
C GLY A 11 105.94 -19.99 31.85
N GLU A 12 105.42 -19.88 33.07
CA GLU A 12 104.60 -20.92 33.69
C GLU A 12 103.29 -21.14 32.92
N ALA A 13 102.79 -22.38 32.96
CA ALA A 13 101.54 -22.73 32.33
C ALA A 13 100.37 -21.97 32.98
N GLY A 14 99.49 -21.41 32.15
CA GLY A 14 98.35 -20.63 32.62
C GLY A 14 97.36 -21.47 33.45
N PRO A 15 96.60 -20.84 34.36
CA PRO A 15 95.61 -21.52 35.18
C PRO A 15 94.47 -22.09 34.33
N ARG A 16 93.87 -23.19 34.81
CA ARG A 16 92.70 -23.81 34.18
C ARG A 16 91.52 -22.83 34.22
N GLY A 17 90.81 -22.73 33.09
CA GLY A 17 89.62 -21.86 32.98
C GLY A 17 88.48 -22.25 33.93
N PRO A 18 87.59 -21.29 34.25
CA PRO A 18 86.46 -21.54 35.16
C PRO A 18 85.44 -22.53 34.55
N PRO A 19 84.62 -23.19 35.39
CA PRO A 19 83.50 -24.01 34.91
C PRO A 19 82.52 -23.21 34.03
N GLY A 20 81.88 -23.90 33.08
CA GLY A 20 80.85 -23.30 32.23
C GLY A 20 79.63 -22.85 33.04
N ARG A 21 78.86 -21.90 32.51
CA ARG A 21 77.62 -21.42 33.14
C ARG A 21 76.51 -22.47 32.99
N ASP A 22 75.62 -22.53 33.98
CA ASP A 22 74.42 -23.37 33.92
C ASP A 22 73.50 -22.95 32.76
N GLY A 23 72.77 -23.93 32.22
CA GLY A 23 71.80 -23.71 31.15
C GLY A 23 70.61 -22.86 31.61
N SER A 24 70.04 -22.09 30.69
CA SER A 24 68.85 -21.26 30.98
C SER A 24 67.60 -22.14 31.25
N PRO A 25 66.69 -21.69 32.14
CA PRO A 25 65.39 -22.36 32.32
C PRO A 25 64.62 -22.53 31.01
N GLY A 26 63.86 -23.60 30.89
CA GLY A 26 63.01 -23.86 29.73
C GLY A 26 61.91 -22.80 29.56
N PRO A 27 61.36 -22.63 28.34
CA PRO A 27 60.30 -21.67 28.09
C PRO A 27 59.01 -22.05 28.84
N GLN A 28 58.24 -21.04 29.24
CA GLN A 28 56.95 -21.23 29.90
C GLN A 28 55.93 -21.85 28.93
N GLY A 29 55.14 -22.80 29.43
CA GLY A 29 54.09 -23.47 28.65
C GLY A 29 53.03 -22.49 28.12
N MET A 30 52.43 -22.83 26.98
CA MET A 30 51.40 -22.01 26.34
C MET A 30 50.15 -21.88 27.21
N LEU A 31 49.53 -20.70 27.19
CA LEU A 31 48.25 -20.43 27.85
C LEU A 31 47.14 -21.27 27.21
N GLY A 32 46.28 -21.89 28.02
CA GLY A 32 45.15 -22.67 27.53
C GLY A 32 44.17 -21.82 26.72
N MET A 33 43.51 -22.43 25.73
CA MET A 33 42.52 -21.74 24.89
C MET A 33 41.30 -21.29 25.71
N ALA A 34 40.71 -20.16 25.34
CA ALA A 34 39.46 -19.69 25.93
C ALA A 34 38.32 -20.70 25.69
N GLY A 35 37.44 -20.85 26.69
CA GLY A 35 36.27 -21.72 26.58
C GLY A 35 35.30 -21.26 25.49
N PRO A 36 34.43 -22.16 24.99
CA PRO A 36 33.43 -21.81 23.99
C PRO A 36 32.41 -20.79 24.51
N ARG A 37 31.87 -19.97 23.61
CA ARG A 37 30.77 -19.04 23.93
C ARG A 37 29.54 -19.83 24.36
N GLY A 38 28.84 -19.35 25.39
CA GLY A 38 27.57 -19.95 25.84
C GLY A 38 26.47 -19.88 24.76
N PRO A 39 25.42 -20.71 24.89
CA PRO A 39 24.32 -20.73 23.93
C PRO A 39 23.54 -19.40 23.91
N PRO A 40 22.90 -19.03 22.78
CA PRO A 40 21.96 -17.91 22.72
C PRO A 40 20.83 -18.05 23.75
N GLY A 41 20.32 -16.92 24.24
CA GLY A 41 19.13 -16.90 25.09
C GLY A 41 17.86 -17.32 24.32
N ASN A 42 16.83 -17.74 25.06
CA ASN A 42 15.53 -18.09 24.49
C ASN A 42 14.79 -16.85 23.96
N ASP A 43 14.02 -17.03 22.89
CA ASP A 43 13.15 -15.98 22.35
C ASP A 43 12.12 -15.49 23.37
N GLY A 44 11.81 -14.19 23.31
CA GLY A 44 10.76 -13.59 24.13
C GLY A 44 9.37 -14.17 23.82
N LYS A 45 8.49 -14.20 24.82
CA LYS A 45 7.09 -14.60 24.61
C LYS A 45 6.40 -13.64 23.63
N HIS A 46 5.60 -14.19 22.70
CA HIS A 46 4.76 -13.38 21.82
C HIS A 46 3.83 -12.46 22.62
N GLY A 47 3.70 -11.21 22.18
CA GLY A 47 2.73 -10.27 22.75
C GLY A 47 1.30 -10.77 22.58
N GLN A 48 0.40 -10.34 23.47
CA GLN A 48 -1.03 -10.65 23.33
C GLN A 48 -1.60 -9.99 22.07
N SER A 49 -2.50 -10.67 21.36
CA SER A 49 -3.23 -10.10 20.24
C SER A 49 -4.01 -8.85 20.67
N GLY A 50 -4.00 -7.80 19.83
CA GLY A 50 -4.80 -6.60 20.07
C GLY A 50 -6.30 -6.91 20.14
N GLN A 51 -7.06 -6.05 20.83
CA GLN A 51 -8.52 -6.18 20.85
C GLN A 51 -9.11 -5.95 19.44
N PRO A 52 -10.23 -6.59 19.08
CA PRO A 52 -10.95 -6.28 17.85
C PRO A 52 -11.28 -4.78 17.76
N GLY A 53 -11.19 -4.21 16.56
CA GLY A 53 -11.58 -2.82 16.32
C GLY A 53 -13.09 -2.61 16.55
N PRO A 54 -13.52 -1.36 16.79
CA PRO A 54 -14.94 -1.02 16.89
C PRO A 54 -15.67 -1.31 15.56
N PRO A 55 -17.00 -1.54 15.58
CA PRO A 55 -17.80 -1.61 14.36
C PRO A 55 -17.61 -0.36 13.49
N GLY A 56 -17.58 -0.54 12.17
CA GLY A 56 -17.52 0.57 11.22
C GLY A 56 -18.78 1.46 11.29
N PRO A 57 -18.69 2.71 10.83
CA PRO A 57 -19.86 3.58 10.73
C PRO A 57 -20.92 2.98 9.79
N PRO A 58 -22.22 3.35 9.96
CA PRO A 58 -23.25 3.02 8.98
C PRO A 58 -22.82 3.42 7.57
N GLY A 59 -23.12 2.58 6.58
CA GLY A 59 -22.88 2.91 5.18
C GLY A 59 -23.64 4.20 4.79
N PRO A 60 -23.19 4.90 3.73
CA PRO A 60 -23.93 6.04 3.20
C PRO A 60 -25.36 5.60 2.84
N PRO A 61 -26.36 6.50 2.94
CA PRO A 61 -27.68 6.26 2.37
C PRO A 61 -27.52 5.78 0.93
N GLY A 62 -28.19 4.68 0.56
CA GLY A 62 -28.18 4.20 -0.82
C GLY A 62 -28.62 5.32 -1.76
N ASP A 63 -27.93 5.47 -2.89
CA ASP A 63 -28.28 6.46 -3.89
C ASP A 63 -29.76 6.32 -4.22
N GLY A 64 -30.49 7.42 -4.05
CA GLY A 64 -31.92 7.53 -4.26
C GLY A 64 -32.32 7.43 -5.73
N VAL A 65 -31.85 6.40 -6.45
CA VAL A 65 -32.48 5.90 -7.67
C VAL A 65 -33.77 5.16 -7.30
N GLY A 66 -34.62 5.85 -6.54
CA GLY A 66 -35.97 5.47 -6.18
C GLY A 66 -36.91 5.69 -7.34
N TYR A 67 -36.76 4.90 -8.41
CA TYR A 67 -37.90 4.11 -8.81
C TYR A 67 -37.63 2.72 -8.30
N ASP A 68 -38.06 2.56 -7.05
CA ASP A 68 -38.43 1.34 -6.39
C ASP A 68 -38.40 0.13 -7.36
N ALA A 69 -37.30 -0.62 -7.32
CA ALA A 69 -37.19 -1.90 -8.02
C ALA A 69 -38.33 -2.85 -7.60
N ALA A 70 -38.91 -2.68 -6.42
CA ALA A 70 -40.11 -3.38 -5.96
C ALA A 70 -41.41 -2.82 -6.60
N ALA A 71 -41.52 -1.54 -6.98
CA ALA A 71 -42.65 -1.00 -7.75
C ALA A 71 -42.58 -1.49 -9.19
N LEU A 72 -41.39 -1.51 -9.78
CA LEU A 72 -41.17 -2.10 -11.10
C LEU A 72 -41.37 -3.63 -11.07
N ALA A 73 -40.91 -4.33 -10.03
CA ALA A 73 -41.15 -5.76 -9.85
C ALA A 73 -42.63 -6.08 -9.58
N ALA A 74 -43.34 -5.23 -8.83
CA ALA A 74 -44.78 -5.33 -8.61
C ALA A 74 -45.57 -5.14 -9.92
N LEU A 75 -45.14 -4.22 -10.80
CA LEU A 75 -45.70 -4.03 -12.14
C LEU A 75 -45.44 -5.22 -13.07
N LEU A 76 -44.28 -5.87 -12.96
CA LEU A 76 -43.87 -7.00 -13.81
C LEU A 76 -44.35 -8.37 -13.29
N GLY A 77 -45.23 -8.40 -12.28
CA GLY A 77 -45.88 -9.62 -11.79
C GLY A 77 -44.94 -10.69 -11.23
N HIS A 78 -43.67 -10.36 -10.98
CA HIS A 78 -42.74 -11.27 -10.32
C HIS A 78 -42.97 -11.19 -8.82
N GLY A 79 -43.97 -11.96 -8.37
CA GLY A 79 -44.20 -12.18 -6.96
C GLY A 79 -42.91 -12.63 -6.26
N GLN A 80 -42.72 -12.09 -5.05
CA GLN A 80 -41.63 -12.32 -4.09
C GLN A 80 -40.44 -11.35 -4.15
N VAL A 81 -40.66 -10.14 -3.65
CA VAL A 81 -39.59 -9.30 -3.09
C VAL A 81 -39.46 -9.66 -1.60
N SER A 82 -38.71 -10.72 -1.29
CA SER A 82 -38.50 -11.22 0.08
C SER A 82 -37.12 -10.90 0.67
N ASN A 83 -36.31 -10.04 0.04
CA ASN A 83 -34.95 -9.76 0.53
C ASN A 83 -34.71 -8.30 0.94
N MET A 84 -35.57 -7.76 1.81
CA MET A 84 -35.23 -6.61 2.66
C MET A 84 -35.07 -7.09 4.11
N LYS A 85 -33.92 -6.72 4.70
CA LYS A 85 -33.43 -7.17 6.00
C LYS A 85 -34.37 -6.75 7.13
N GLY A 86 -35.17 -7.70 7.61
CA GLY A 86 -35.86 -7.72 8.90
C GLY A 86 -36.94 -6.64 9.11
N PRO A 87 -38.14 -7.00 9.61
CA PRO A 87 -39.11 -5.97 10.02
C PRO A 87 -38.54 -5.15 11.19
N ASP A 88 -38.57 -3.82 11.05
CA ASP A 88 -38.30 -2.88 12.12
C ASP A 88 -39.32 -3.14 13.26
N PRO A 89 -38.88 -3.38 14.52
CA PRO A 89 -39.77 -3.68 15.64
C PRO A 89 -40.77 -2.55 15.98
N ASN A 90 -40.64 -1.36 15.39
CA ASN A 90 -41.59 -0.26 15.55
C ASN A 90 -42.55 -0.05 14.38
N LEU A 91 -42.45 -0.82 13.29
CA LEU A 91 -43.46 -0.83 12.22
C LEU A 91 -44.40 -2.02 12.45
N GLY A 92 -45.67 -1.74 12.74
CA GLY A 92 -46.69 -2.78 12.87
C GLY A 92 -46.79 -3.64 11.61
N ASP A 93 -47.32 -4.86 11.78
CA ASP A 93 -47.59 -5.88 10.74
C ASP A 93 -48.64 -5.45 9.69
N GLU A 94 -48.81 -4.15 9.42
CA GLU A 94 -49.56 -3.72 8.26
C GLU A 94 -48.69 -3.95 7.01
N PRO A 95 -49.13 -4.82 6.07
CA PRO A 95 -48.47 -4.86 4.77
C PRO A 95 -48.53 -3.45 4.18
N MET A 96 -47.40 -2.94 3.70
CA MET A 96 -47.36 -1.65 3.01
C MET A 96 -48.49 -1.64 1.97
N LYS A 97 -49.49 -0.77 2.18
CA LYS A 97 -50.62 -0.63 1.28
C LYS A 97 -50.12 -0.03 -0.02
N PHE A 98 -49.66 -0.89 -0.93
CA PHE A 98 -49.39 -0.60 -2.34
C PHE A 98 -50.69 -0.25 -3.13
N SER A 99 -51.75 0.22 -2.45
CA SER A 99 -53.02 0.62 -3.05
C SER A 99 -52.85 1.65 -4.17
N LYS A 100 -51.86 2.54 -4.09
CA LYS A 100 -51.62 3.55 -5.13
C LYS A 100 -51.07 3.01 -6.45
N VAL A 101 -50.53 1.79 -6.48
CA VAL A 101 -50.06 1.17 -7.74
C VAL A 101 -51.19 0.46 -8.48
N PHE A 102 -52.21 0.00 -7.74
CA PHE A 102 -53.37 -0.69 -8.31
C PHE A 102 -54.50 0.26 -8.76
N ASP A 103 -54.48 1.53 -8.35
CA ASP A 103 -55.43 2.59 -8.78
C ASP A 103 -54.87 3.50 -9.90
N LEU A 104 -53.84 3.05 -10.63
CA LEU A 104 -53.28 3.80 -11.76
C LEU A 104 -54.14 3.62 -13.01
N THR A 105 -54.48 4.73 -13.66
CA THR A 105 -55.09 4.72 -15.00
C THR A 105 -54.14 4.04 -16.00
N GLU A 106 -54.67 3.48 -17.10
CA GLU A 106 -53.84 2.84 -18.14
C GLU A 106 -52.79 3.82 -18.70
N GLU A 107 -53.13 5.09 -18.80
CA GLU A 107 -52.29 6.20 -19.25
C GLU A 107 -51.13 6.45 -18.29
N GLU A 108 -51.39 6.54 -16.98
CA GLU A 108 -50.36 6.72 -15.95
C GLU A 108 -49.43 5.50 -15.89
N ARG A 109 -49.99 4.29 -16.05
CA ARG A 109 -49.19 3.05 -16.10
C ARG A 109 -48.26 3.04 -17.32
N ARG A 110 -48.78 3.43 -18.50
CA ARG A 110 -47.97 3.53 -19.72
C ARG A 110 -46.85 4.56 -19.56
N GLN A 111 -47.17 5.74 -19.03
CA GLN A 111 -46.18 6.79 -18.77
C GLN A 111 -45.09 6.33 -17.79
N LEU A 112 -45.48 5.59 -16.75
CA LEU A 112 -44.54 5.06 -15.77
C LEU A 112 -43.58 4.03 -16.41
N VAL A 113 -44.11 3.09 -17.19
CA VAL A 113 -43.31 2.07 -17.89
C VAL A 113 -42.35 2.73 -18.89
N GLU A 114 -42.84 3.71 -19.66
CA GLU A 114 -42.03 4.43 -20.64
C GLU A 114 -40.92 5.24 -19.96
N THR A 115 -41.24 5.94 -18.86
CA THR A 115 -40.26 6.68 -18.06
C THR A 115 -39.21 5.73 -17.45
N ALA A 116 -39.63 4.58 -16.93
CA ALA A 116 -38.72 3.57 -16.38
C ALA A 116 -37.80 3.01 -17.46
N TYR A 117 -38.33 2.70 -18.65
CA TYR A 117 -37.57 2.22 -19.78
C TYR A 117 -36.53 3.23 -20.27
N GLU A 118 -36.90 4.49 -20.46
CA GLU A 118 -35.96 5.52 -20.92
C GLU A 118 -34.87 5.81 -19.88
N ARG A 119 -35.19 5.73 -18.57
CA ARG A 119 -34.18 5.80 -17.52
C ARG A 119 -33.23 4.62 -17.55
N LEU A 120 -33.75 3.39 -17.69
CA LEU A 120 -32.93 2.19 -17.78
C LEU A 120 -32.01 2.22 -19.02
N LYS A 121 -32.56 2.63 -20.16
CA LYS A 121 -31.82 2.80 -21.42
C LYS A 121 -30.71 3.84 -21.28
N THR A 122 -30.99 4.97 -20.62
CA THR A 122 -29.99 6.01 -20.37
C THR A 122 -28.92 5.49 -19.41
N ALA A 123 -29.31 4.87 -18.29
CA ALA A 123 -28.38 4.30 -17.32
C ALA A 123 -27.48 3.22 -17.93
N PHE A 124 -28.04 2.33 -18.75
CA PHE A 124 -27.28 1.33 -19.47
C PHE A 124 -26.37 1.96 -20.54
N GLY A 125 -26.82 3.02 -21.20
CA GLY A 125 -26.00 3.81 -22.12
C GLY A 125 -24.75 4.38 -21.45
N THR A 126 -24.93 4.99 -20.28
CA THR A 126 -23.86 5.54 -19.45
C THR A 126 -22.92 4.44 -18.91
N PHE A 127 -23.47 3.31 -18.46
CA PHE A 127 -22.66 2.16 -18.04
C PHE A 127 -21.81 1.59 -19.19
N LYS A 128 -22.37 1.53 -20.40
CA LYS A 128 -21.68 1.01 -21.58
C LYS A 128 -20.60 1.95 -22.10
N LYS A 129 -20.83 3.26 -21.98
CA LYS A 129 -19.92 4.33 -22.43
C LYS A 129 -19.88 5.41 -21.36
N PRO A 130 -18.97 5.31 -20.38
CA PRO A 130 -18.81 6.34 -19.37
C PRO A 130 -18.29 7.64 -19.96
N ASP A 131 -18.82 8.76 -19.51
CA ASP A 131 -18.55 10.10 -20.07
C ASP A 131 -17.35 10.80 -19.43
N GLY A 132 -16.66 10.16 -18.49
CA GLY A 132 -15.47 10.70 -17.83
C GLY A 132 -15.78 11.73 -16.73
N LYS A 133 -17.03 11.80 -16.26
CA LYS A 133 -17.40 12.58 -15.07
C LYS A 133 -17.23 11.75 -13.80
N GLN A 134 -17.21 12.38 -12.63
CA GLN A 134 -17.05 11.68 -11.35
C GLN A 134 -18.14 10.62 -11.10
N ALA A 135 -19.37 10.84 -11.58
CA ALA A 135 -20.47 9.88 -11.45
C ALA A 135 -20.40 8.72 -12.46
N SER A 136 -19.63 8.88 -13.54
CA SER A 136 -19.43 7.86 -14.57
C SER A 136 -18.01 7.98 -15.13
N PRO A 137 -17.00 7.61 -14.32
CA PRO A 137 -15.61 7.73 -14.71
C PRO A 137 -15.30 6.74 -15.83
N ALA A 138 -14.43 7.14 -16.76
CA ALA A 138 -13.96 6.23 -17.80
C ALA A 138 -12.87 5.30 -17.25
N LYS A 139 -12.59 4.16 -17.88
CA LYS A 139 -11.47 3.31 -17.42
C LYS A 139 -10.12 4.00 -17.60
N THR A 140 -9.90 4.56 -18.78
CA THR A 140 -8.71 5.34 -19.13
C THR A 140 -9.09 6.50 -20.05
N CYS A 141 -8.21 7.49 -20.17
CA CYS A 141 -8.40 8.58 -21.14
C CYS A 141 -8.42 8.06 -22.59
N ARG A 142 -7.69 6.97 -22.86
CA ARG A 142 -7.69 6.33 -24.18
C ARG A 142 -9.06 5.76 -24.53
N ASP A 143 -9.71 5.10 -23.56
CA ASP A 143 -11.06 4.55 -23.74
C ASP A 143 -12.09 5.66 -23.89
N LEU A 144 -11.94 6.75 -23.12
CA LEU A 144 -12.78 7.94 -23.22
C LEU A 144 -12.75 8.53 -24.64
N PHE A 145 -11.56 8.78 -25.21
CA PHE A 145 -11.44 9.32 -26.57
C PHE A 145 -11.80 8.30 -27.67
N ALA A 146 -11.80 7.01 -27.37
CA ALA A 146 -12.32 6.00 -28.29
C ALA A 146 -13.86 6.01 -28.32
N ALA A 147 -14.51 6.27 -27.19
CA ALA A 147 -15.96 6.40 -27.08
C ALA A 147 -16.49 7.75 -27.57
N TYR A 148 -15.73 8.83 -27.33
CA TYR A 148 -16.06 10.22 -27.63
C TYR A 148 -14.90 10.94 -28.37
N PRO A 149 -14.74 10.73 -29.68
CA PRO A 149 -13.66 11.33 -30.47
C PRO A 149 -13.68 12.87 -30.53
N GLU A 150 -14.81 13.49 -30.22
CA GLU A 150 -15.01 14.94 -30.20
C GLU A 150 -14.50 15.62 -28.93
N TYR A 151 -14.16 14.85 -27.88
CA TYR A 151 -13.66 15.38 -26.62
C TYR A 151 -12.24 15.96 -26.80
N THR A 152 -11.97 17.04 -26.08
CA THR A 152 -10.69 17.75 -26.12
C THR A 152 -9.85 17.48 -24.87
N SER A 153 -8.56 17.83 -24.92
CA SER A 153 -7.66 17.68 -23.77
C SER A 153 -8.16 18.47 -22.57
N GLY A 154 -8.14 17.87 -21.38
CA GLY A 154 -8.73 18.46 -20.19
C GLY A 154 -8.70 17.53 -18.99
N HIS A 155 -9.34 17.94 -17.90
CA HIS A 155 -9.45 17.11 -16.71
C HIS A 155 -10.69 16.23 -16.77
N TYR A 156 -10.51 14.93 -16.55
CA TYR A 156 -11.58 13.94 -16.52
C TYR A 156 -11.35 12.96 -15.37
N TRP A 157 -12.42 12.33 -14.93
CA TRP A 157 -12.38 11.27 -13.93
C TRP A 157 -12.19 9.92 -14.61
N ILE A 158 -11.22 9.17 -14.12
CA ILE A 158 -11.00 7.80 -14.55
C ILE A 158 -10.98 6.83 -13.36
N ASP A 159 -11.45 5.62 -13.59
CA ASP A 159 -11.47 4.51 -12.65
C ASP A 159 -10.87 3.27 -13.33
N PRO A 160 -9.53 3.10 -13.24
CA PRO A 160 -8.85 1.98 -13.89
C PRO A 160 -9.10 0.63 -13.22
N ASN A 161 -9.40 0.61 -11.92
CA ASN A 161 -9.68 -0.60 -11.16
C ASN A 161 -11.16 -1.03 -11.20
N GLU A 162 -12.03 -0.14 -11.68
CA GLU A 162 -13.46 -0.35 -11.76
C GLU A 162 -14.08 -0.59 -10.37
N GLY A 163 -15.36 -0.98 -10.36
CA GLY A 163 -16.06 -1.30 -9.13
C GLY A 163 -16.71 -0.07 -8.52
N ASP A 164 -16.19 0.39 -7.38
CA ASP A 164 -16.78 1.50 -6.65
C ASP A 164 -16.26 2.83 -7.19
N VAL A 165 -17.02 3.47 -8.07
CA VAL A 165 -16.70 4.74 -8.73
C VAL A 165 -16.27 5.90 -7.81
N ARG A 166 -16.45 5.78 -6.49
CA ARG A 166 -16.04 6.78 -5.50
C ARG A 166 -14.53 6.86 -5.28
N ASP A 167 -13.77 5.83 -5.63
CA ASP A 167 -12.31 5.83 -5.57
C ASP A 167 -11.63 6.29 -6.88
N ALA A 168 -12.44 6.67 -7.88
CA ALA A 168 -11.97 7.23 -9.14
C ALA A 168 -11.04 8.42 -8.91
N ILE A 169 -10.11 8.60 -9.84
CA ILE A 169 -9.08 9.64 -9.77
C ILE A 169 -9.28 10.70 -10.84
N LEU A 170 -9.04 11.96 -10.47
CA LEU A 170 -8.99 13.06 -11.42
C LEU A 170 -7.65 13.08 -12.14
N VAL A 171 -7.68 13.02 -13.46
CA VAL A 171 -6.48 13.03 -14.30
C VAL A 171 -6.58 14.08 -15.40
N TYR A 172 -5.44 14.49 -15.94
CA TYR A 172 -5.40 15.26 -17.17
C TYR A 172 -5.34 14.29 -18.36
N CYS A 173 -6.33 14.32 -19.23
CA CYS A 173 -6.36 13.56 -20.47
C CYS A 173 -5.85 14.40 -21.64
N ASP A 174 -4.83 13.91 -22.35
CA ASP A 174 -4.36 14.51 -23.59
C ASP A 174 -5.05 13.85 -24.79
N ALA A 175 -5.85 14.60 -25.55
CA ALA A 175 -6.58 14.10 -26.72
C ALA A 175 -5.68 13.77 -27.92
N GLN A 176 -4.54 14.45 -28.07
CA GLN A 176 -3.60 14.20 -29.17
C GLN A 176 -2.83 12.90 -28.93
N GLN A 177 -2.32 12.74 -27.71
CA GLN A 177 -1.53 11.57 -27.33
C GLN A 177 -2.39 10.39 -26.84
N LYS A 178 -3.67 10.65 -26.52
CA LYS A 178 -4.59 9.70 -25.87
C LYS A 178 -4.01 9.14 -24.56
N SER A 179 -3.27 9.97 -23.84
CA SER A 179 -2.58 9.61 -22.60
C SER A 179 -3.37 10.05 -21.37
N SER A 180 -3.18 9.30 -20.28
CA SER A 180 -3.70 9.62 -18.95
C SER A 180 -2.57 10.16 -18.09
N CYS A 181 -2.61 11.45 -17.75
CA CYS A 181 -1.58 12.11 -16.95
C CYS A 181 -2.08 12.32 -15.52
N VAL A 182 -1.52 11.56 -14.58
CA VAL A 182 -1.74 11.76 -13.14
C VAL A 182 -0.76 12.82 -12.65
N LEU A 183 -1.27 13.94 -12.15
CA LEU A 183 -0.43 15.06 -11.69
C LEU A 183 -0.07 14.90 -10.21
N PRO A 184 1.19 15.16 -9.82
CA PRO A 184 1.59 15.11 -8.42
C PRO A 184 0.90 16.22 -7.61
N GLN A 185 0.64 15.92 -6.34
CA GLN A 185 0.13 16.90 -5.38
C GLN A 185 1.04 16.94 -4.14
N PRO A 186 1.67 18.09 -3.83
CA PRO A 186 1.62 19.36 -4.55
C PRO A 186 2.41 19.34 -5.88
N LEU A 187 2.00 20.17 -6.85
CA LEU A 187 2.68 20.26 -8.15
C LEU A 187 4.13 20.77 -8.03
N ARG A 188 4.41 21.58 -7.00
CA ARG A 188 5.73 22.13 -6.72
C ARG A 188 5.96 22.16 -5.21
N THR A 189 7.12 21.69 -4.78
CA THR A 189 7.56 21.75 -3.39
C THR A 189 8.21 23.10 -3.09
N LYS A 190 8.35 23.42 -1.80
CA LYS A 190 9.16 24.56 -1.35
C LYS A 190 10.64 24.24 -1.60
N GLU A 191 11.45 25.27 -1.77
CA GLU A 191 12.90 25.12 -1.86
C GLU A 191 13.43 24.63 -0.50
N LEU A 192 14.26 23.58 -0.55
CA LEU A 192 14.82 22.93 0.64
C LEU A 192 16.34 23.04 0.57
N HIS A 193 16.94 23.55 1.64
CA HIS A 193 18.39 23.64 1.79
C HIS A 193 18.82 22.68 2.89
N HIS A 194 19.58 21.65 2.51
CA HIS A 194 20.21 20.73 3.45
C HIS A 194 21.65 21.16 3.71
N VAL A 195 22.06 21.15 4.98
CA VAL A 195 23.46 21.28 5.38
C VAL A 195 23.77 20.09 6.27
N GLY A 196 24.59 19.18 5.78
CA GLY A 196 25.01 17.97 6.47
C GLY A 196 26.24 17.37 5.80
N ASP A 197 26.88 16.43 6.49
CA ASP A 197 28.09 15.76 6.00
C ASP A 197 27.77 14.54 5.10
N GLU A 198 26.48 14.22 4.94
CA GLU A 198 26.00 13.12 4.11
C GLU A 198 26.07 13.47 2.62
N THR A 199 26.51 12.51 1.80
CA THR A 199 26.69 12.70 0.36
C THR A 199 25.38 12.64 -0.43
N GLU A 200 24.40 11.90 0.07
CA GLU A 200 23.07 11.75 -0.53
C GLU A 200 22.04 11.68 0.59
N VAL A 201 20.93 12.40 0.42
CA VAL A 201 19.86 12.48 1.42
C VAL A 201 18.51 12.33 0.73
N TRP A 202 17.64 11.51 1.32
CA TRP A 202 16.28 11.29 0.84
C TRP A 202 15.37 12.46 1.23
N LEU A 203 14.92 13.24 0.24
CA LEU A 203 14.07 14.41 0.47
C LEU A 203 12.76 14.11 1.22
N GLY A 204 12.22 12.90 1.07
CA GLY A 204 10.99 12.48 1.76
C GLY A 204 11.19 12.09 3.23
N GLU A 205 12.44 11.90 3.66
CA GLU A 205 12.81 11.50 5.03
C GLU A 205 13.50 12.64 5.80
N MET A 206 13.70 13.79 5.15
CA MET A 206 14.20 15.04 5.76
C MET A 206 13.12 15.74 6.59
#